data_AF-A0A2R6E5D7-F1
#
_entry.id   AF-A0A2R6E5D7-F1
#
_cell.length_a   1.000
_cell.length_b   1.000
_cell.length_c   1.000
_cell.angle_alpha   90.00
_cell.angle_beta   90.00
_cell.angle_gamma   90.00
#
_symmetry.space_group_name_H-M   'P 1'
#
loop_
_entity.id
_entity.type
_entity.pdbx_description
1 polymer ?
#
loop_
_entity_poly.entity_id
_entity_poly.type
_entity_poly.pdbx_seq_one_letter_code
_entity_poly.pdbx_strand_id
1 'polypeptide(L)' 'MECTYCASNLAGYDPVFVEETAADGSRVGAGGFCNYACLAAHIEDTALTDGDTCAWSPDADGE' A
#
# COMPACT_ATOMS: atom_id res chain seq x y z
N MET A 1 12.45 -13.06 0.93
CA MET A 1 11.29 -12.21 0.59
C MET A 1 11.85 -10.99 -0.11
N GLU A 2 11.29 -10.62 -1.25
CA GLU A 2 11.84 -9.58 -2.13
C GLU A 2 10.96 -8.34 -2.09
N CYS A 3 11.59 -7.17 -2.25
CA CYS A 3 10.89 -5.91 -2.38
C CYS A 3 10.05 -5.92 -3.65
N THR A 4 8.76 -5.65 -3.52
CA THR A 4 7.79 -5.61 -4.63
C THR A 4 8.20 -4.58 -5.70
N TYR A 5 8.85 -3.49 -5.29
CA TYR A 5 9.28 -2.42 -6.20
C TYR A 5 10.65 -2.69 -6.85
N CYS A 6 11.70 -2.91 -6.03
CA CYS A 6 13.08 -2.95 -6.53
C CYS A 6 13.70 -4.35 -6.59
N ALA A 7 12.93 -5.42 -6.30
CA ALA A 7 13.38 -6.81 -6.24
C ALA A 7 14.54 -7.10 -5.26
N SER A 8 14.92 -6.15 -4.41
CA SER A 8 15.98 -6.35 -3.42
C SER A 8 15.54 -7.30 -2.32
N ASN A 9 16.46 -8.08 -1.76
CA ASN A 9 16.18 -8.98 -0.65
C ASN A 9 15.86 -8.19 0.63
N LEU A 10 14.66 -8.37 1.18
CA LEU A 10 14.18 -7.66 2.37
C LEU A 10 14.89 -8.06 3.66
N ALA A 11 15.54 -9.24 3.71
CA ALA A 11 16.20 -9.73 4.92
C ALA A 11 17.32 -8.81 5.43
N GLY A 12 17.84 -7.91 4.59
CA GLY A 12 18.87 -6.92 4.96
C GLY A 12 18.33 -5.55 5.40
N TYR A 13 17.02 -5.37 5.48
CA TYR A 13 16.37 -4.08 5.77
C TYR A 13 15.38 -4.20 6.93
N ASP A 14 14.80 -3.07 7.34
CA ASP A 14 13.60 -3.00 8.18
C ASP A 14 12.38 -2.74 7.26
N PRO A 15 11.80 -3.81 6.68
CA PRO A 15 10.84 -3.67 5.59
C PRO A 15 9.46 -3.20 6.06
N VAL A 16 8.76 -2.49 5.17
CA VAL A 16 7.34 -2.15 5.34
C VAL A 16 6.51 -3.20 4.61
N PHE A 17 5.55 -3.80 5.31
CA PHE A 17 4.56 -4.70 4.74
C PHE A 17 3.21 -4.03 4.69
N VAL A 18 2.56 -4.11 3.54
CA VAL A 18 1.22 -3.57 3.32
C VAL A 18 0.24 -4.73 3.15
N GLU A 19 -0.90 -4.62 3.81
CA GLU A 19 -2.03 -5.52 3.65
C GLU A 19 -3.25 -4.72 3.17
N GLU A 20 -4.01 -5.30 2.26
CA GLU A 20 -5.26 -4.76 1.74
C GLU A 20 -6.45 -5.59 2.21
N THR A 21 -7.64 -5.00 2.18
CA THR A 21 -8.88 -5.73 2.47
C THR A 21 -9.45 -6.26 1.16
N ALA A 22 -9.53 -7.58 1.03
CA ALA A 22 -10.18 -8.23 -0.11
C ALA A 22 -11.70 -8.05 -0.06
N ALA A 23 -12.38 -8.35 -1.16
CA ALA A 23 -13.84 -8.20 -1.28
C ALA A 23 -14.64 -9.05 -0.27
N ASP A 24 -14.05 -10.12 0.25
CA ASP A 24 -14.63 -10.97 1.29
C ASP A 24 -14.35 -10.47 2.73
N GLY A 25 -13.70 -9.31 2.87
CA GLY A 25 -13.33 -8.70 4.14
C GLY A 25 -12.07 -9.27 4.78
N SER A 26 -11.40 -10.24 4.14
CA SER A 26 -10.12 -10.76 4.63
C SER A 26 -8.99 -9.77 4.37
N ARG A 27 -7.96 -9.78 5.23
CA ARG A 27 -6.71 -9.06 4.96
C ARG A 27 -5.80 -9.94 4.10
N VAL A 28 -5.30 -9.37 3.01
CA VAL A 28 -4.37 -10.02 2.08
C VAL A 28 -3.11 -9.20 1.95
N GLY A 29 -1.94 -9.84 1.89
CA GLY A 29 -0.67 -9.14 1.69
C GLY A 29 -0.60 -8.51 0.31
N ALA A 30 -0.49 -7.18 0.26
CA ALA A 30 -0.38 -6.41 -0.98
C ALA A 30 1.08 -6.27 -1.43
N GLY A 31 2.03 -6.26 -0.49
CA GLY A 31 3.45 -6.25 -0.84
C GLY A 31 4.37 -6.02 0.36
N GLY A 32 5.66 -6.33 0.14
CA GLY A 32 6.76 -5.95 1.03
C GLY A 32 7.70 -4.97 0.34
N PHE A 33 8.21 -3.99 1.09
CA PHE A 33 9.03 -2.91 0.55
C PHE A 33 10.27 -2.69 1.43
N CYS A 34 11.41 -2.34 0.82
CA CYS A 34 12.65 -2.08 1.57
C CYS A 34 12.49 -0.98 2.62
N ASN A 35 11.68 0.04 2.33
CA ASN A 35 11.32 1.16 3.20
C ASN A 35 10.21 2.00 2.50
N TYR A 36 9.83 3.12 3.10
CA TYR A 36 8.82 4.05 2.58
C TYR A 36 9.15 4.63 1.20
N ALA A 37 10.42 4.74 0.79
CA ALA A 37 10.75 5.25 -0.54
C ALA A 37 10.37 4.25 -1.64
N CYS A 38 10.59 2.95 -1.42
CA CYS A 38 10.16 1.91 -2.36
C CYS A 38 8.63 1.78 -2.38
N LEU A 39 7.96 1.98 -1.24
CA LEU A 39 6.50 2.00 -1.20
C LEU A 39 5.93 3.20 -1.97
N ALA A 40 6.46 4.41 -1.74
CA ALA A 40 6.00 5.63 -2.42
C ALA A 40 6.17 5.51 -3.94
N ALA A 41 7.34 5.08 -4.40
CA ALA A 41 7.58 4.91 -5.82
C ALA A 41 6.67 3.84 -6.45
N HIS A 42 6.37 2.75 -5.72
CA HIS A 42 5.40 1.76 -6.18
C HIS A 42 3.99 2.35 -6.33
N ILE A 43 3.51 3.10 -5.33
CA ILE A 43 2.20 3.77 -5.36
C ILE A 43 2.10 4.70 -6.57
N GLU A 44 3.13 5.49 -6.82
CA GLU A 44 3.18 6.44 -7.95
C GLU A 44 3.20 5.71 -9.31
N ASP A 45 4.10 4.74 -9.50
CA ASP A 45 4.26 4.03 -10.78
C ASP A 45 3.04 3.18 -11.16
N THR A 46 2.31 2.69 -10.16
CA THR A 46 1.11 1.85 -10.36
C THR A 46 -0.20 2.62 -10.20
N ALA A 47 -0.13 3.93 -9.94
CA ALA A 47 -1.26 4.82 -9.75
C ALA A 47 -2.27 4.30 -8.69
N LEU A 48 -1.78 3.71 -7.59
CA LEU A 48 -2.65 3.13 -6.55
C LEU A 48 -3.50 4.17 -5.81
N THR A 49 -3.18 5.45 -5.95
CA THR A 49 -3.98 6.55 -5.42
C THR A 49 -5.14 6.95 -6.34
N ASP A 50 -5.18 6.46 -7.59
CA ASP A 50 -6.19 6.89 -8.55
C ASP A 50 -7.54 6.26 -8.24
N GLY A 51 -8.56 7.10 -8.07
CA GLY A 51 -9.88 6.67 -7.63
C GLY A 51 -9.98 6.25 -6.16
N ASP A 52 -8.88 6.26 -5.41
CA ASP A 52 -8.90 5.97 -3.97
C ASP A 52 -9.37 7.21 -3.20
N THR A 53 -10.66 7.28 -2.95
CA THR A 53 -11.25 8.31 -2.07
C THR A 53 -11.47 7.68 -0.71
N CYS A 54 -10.79 8.18 0.34
CA CYS A 54 -11.26 7.96 1.70
C CYS A 54 -12.70 8.46 1.73
N ALA A 55 -13.71 7.56 1.74
CA ALA A 55 -15.13 7.85 1.53
C ALA A 55 -15.49 9.30 1.92
N TRP A 56 -15.33 10.22 0.97
CA TRP A 56 -15.39 11.64 1.28
C TRP A 56 -16.77 12.08 0.83
N SER A 57 -17.64 12.29 1.80
CA SER A 57 -18.97 12.85 1.57
C SER A 57 -19.00 14.21 2.25
N PRO A 58 -19.25 15.32 1.54
CA PRO A 58 -19.35 16.65 2.14
C PRO A 58 -20.47 16.75 3.19
N ASP A 59 -21.40 15.79 3.18
CA ASP A 59 -22.51 15.66 4.14
C ASP A 59 -22.15 14.87 5.42
N ALA A 60 -20.96 14.24 5.51
CA ALA A 60 -20.58 13.38 6.64
C ALA A 60 -19.94 14.13 7.81
N ASP A 61 -19.49 15.37 7.63
CA ASP A 61 -18.88 16.22 8.66
C ASP A 61 -19.89 17.08 9.44
N GLY A 62 -21.19 16.77 9.34
CA GLY A 62 -22.27 17.54 9.93
C GLY A 62 -23.08 16.78 10.98
N GLU A 63 -22.47 16.40 12.11
CA GLU A 63 -23.22 16.14 13.37
C GLU A 63 -22.37 16.34 14.63
#